data_AF-A0A0B5D0Z9-F1
#
_entry.id   AF-A0A0B5D0Z9-F1
#
_cell.length_a   1.000
_cell.length_b   1.000
_cell.length_c   1.000
_cell.angle_alpha   90.00
_cell.angle_beta   90.00
_cell.angle_gamma   90.00
#
_symmetry.space_group_name_H-M   'P 1'
#
loop_
_entity.id
_entity.type
_entity.pdbx_description
1 polymer ?
#
loop_
_entity_poly.entity_id
_entity_poly.type
_entity_poly.pdbx_seq_one_letter_code
_entity_poly.pdbx_strand_id
1 'polypeptide(L)'
;MSIAQEIYNLANRVRELKSVIETEEATKTAFVIPFINNVLGYDVTDPREVIPEYTADVGIKKGEKVDFAIKIGDDFRFLIECKKVGAPLHLDHANQLVRYFNVTDTEFAILTNGEVYKFYAQLDAANRMDEKPFMTIDLSNVDDRVFPHLEMCTKSKFDFDTIAASAEELKYVAELKKVLSSQFREPDTEWVKQLAARVTSKRMTAANLEVFEKLVSTAQSQFLKDEANRRLRSAQELDENRADRVASPEDPAEIPQEEDILPEDGIVTTEEELHAYGIIRAIGCAEVPSADITMRDAKSYCAILYQDNNRKPIARLYFDRKVPRIGIFDENRREHYHDLGDIEDIYEHSHALRARVSALRDN
;
A
#
# COMPACT_ATOMS: atom_id res chain seq x y z
N MET A 1 16.51 -4.25 -12.68
CA MET A 1 15.28 -4.95 -12.23
C MET A 1 14.44 -3.97 -11.42
N SER A 2 13.15 -4.22 -11.20
CA SER A 2 12.35 -3.34 -10.35
C SER A 2 12.75 -3.50 -8.88
N ILE A 3 12.61 -2.43 -8.09
CA ILE A 3 12.96 -2.45 -6.67
C ILE A 3 12.15 -3.50 -5.89
N ALA A 4 10.89 -3.70 -6.28
CA ALA A 4 10.03 -4.74 -5.73
C ALA A 4 10.65 -6.13 -5.90
N GLN A 5 11.13 -6.45 -7.12
CA GLN A 5 11.75 -7.74 -7.39
C GLN A 5 13.01 -7.96 -6.53
N GLU A 6 13.85 -6.94 -6.37
CA GLU A 6 15.06 -7.04 -5.54
C GLU A 6 14.74 -7.23 -4.05
N ILE A 7 13.70 -6.54 -3.55
CA ILE A 7 13.22 -6.75 -2.18
C ILE A 7 12.68 -8.18 -1.99
N TYR A 8 11.86 -8.69 -2.91
CA TYR A 8 11.33 -10.05 -2.82
C TYR A 8 12.44 -11.11 -2.94
N ASN A 9 13.44 -10.89 -3.80
CA ASN A 9 14.62 -11.74 -3.88
C ASN A 9 15.38 -11.77 -2.55
N LEU A 10 15.58 -10.60 -1.93
CA LEU A 10 16.25 -10.48 -0.64
C LEU A 10 15.43 -11.12 0.48
N ALA A 11 14.12 -10.95 0.50
CA ALA A 11 13.20 -11.58 1.45
C ALA A 11 13.27 -13.12 1.39
N ASN A 12 13.27 -13.69 0.18
CA ASN A 12 13.46 -15.13 -0.02
C ASN A 12 14.81 -15.60 0.52
N ARG A 13 15.88 -14.85 0.24
CA ARG A 13 17.23 -15.14 0.74
C ARG A 13 17.29 -15.11 2.27
N VAL A 14 16.62 -14.15 2.91
CA VAL A 14 16.49 -14.10 4.38
C VAL A 14 15.77 -15.35 4.90
N ARG A 15 14.65 -15.74 4.28
CA ARG A 15 13.89 -16.94 4.68
C ARG A 15 14.73 -18.22 4.62
N GLU A 16 15.57 -18.36 3.59
CA GLU A 16 16.43 -19.53 3.38
C GLU A 16 17.65 -19.56 4.32
N LEU A 17 18.29 -18.41 4.55
CA LEU A 17 19.61 -18.37 5.19
C LEU A 17 19.59 -17.90 6.65
N LYS A 18 18.51 -17.29 7.14
CA LYS A 18 18.46 -16.72 8.50
C LYS A 18 18.79 -17.75 9.59
N SER A 19 18.36 -19.00 9.43
CA SER A 19 18.57 -20.07 10.42
C SER A 19 20.02 -20.54 10.53
N VAL A 20 20.85 -20.32 9.50
CA VAL A 20 22.24 -20.77 9.43
C VAL A 20 23.26 -19.64 9.65
N ILE A 21 22.80 -18.39 9.76
CA ILE A 21 23.67 -17.23 9.98
C ILE A 21 23.86 -16.97 11.47
N GLU A 22 25.10 -17.15 11.92
CA GLU A 22 25.43 -17.06 13.35
C GLU A 22 26.14 -15.76 13.75
N THR A 23 26.64 -14.97 12.80
CA THR A 23 27.44 -13.77 13.09
C THR A 23 26.88 -12.53 12.43
N GLU A 24 27.26 -11.37 12.97
CA GLU A 24 26.93 -10.08 12.38
C GLU A 24 27.60 -9.90 11.00
N GLU A 25 28.85 -10.32 10.84
CA GLU A 25 29.56 -10.28 9.55
C GLU A 25 28.88 -11.14 8.47
N ALA A 26 28.39 -12.32 8.85
CA ALA A 26 27.61 -13.16 7.94
C ALA A 26 26.26 -12.51 7.61
N THR A 27 25.64 -11.79 8.55
CA THR A 27 24.42 -11.00 8.31
C THR A 27 24.68 -9.87 7.31
N LYS A 28 25.77 -9.11 7.50
CA LYS A 28 26.20 -8.05 6.59
C LYS A 28 26.40 -8.59 5.18
N THR A 29 27.18 -9.65 5.06
CA THR A 29 27.52 -10.28 3.77
C THR A 29 26.30 -10.87 3.07
N ALA A 30 25.44 -11.57 3.81
CA ALA A 30 24.32 -12.29 3.21
C ALA A 30 23.13 -11.39 2.88
N PHE A 31 22.89 -10.31 3.64
CA PHE A 31 21.66 -9.52 3.54
C PHE A 31 21.89 -8.03 3.33
N VAL A 32 22.74 -7.40 4.15
CA VAL A 32 22.90 -5.93 4.12
C VAL A 32 23.66 -5.46 2.87
N ILE A 33 24.74 -6.15 2.48
CA ILE A 33 25.50 -5.83 1.27
C ILE A 33 24.62 -5.97 0.02
N PRO A 34 23.86 -7.08 -0.17
CA PRO A 34 22.89 -7.18 -1.26
C PRO A 34 21.82 -6.08 -1.22
N PHE A 35 21.36 -5.65 -0.04
CA PHE A 35 20.43 -4.53 0.07
C PHE A 35 21.06 -3.23 -0.46
N ILE A 36 22.25 -2.87 0.01
CA ILE A 36 22.96 -1.67 -0.44
C ILE A 36 23.19 -1.70 -1.97
N ASN A 37 23.67 -2.84 -2.48
CA ASN A 37 24.07 -2.97 -3.89
C ASN A 37 22.88 -3.11 -4.85
N ASN A 38 21.94 -4.01 -4.55
CA ASN A 38 20.89 -4.38 -5.50
C ASN A 38 19.60 -3.59 -5.30
N VAL A 39 19.28 -3.20 -4.06
CA VAL A 39 18.07 -2.45 -3.74
C VAL A 39 18.33 -0.95 -3.83
N LEU A 40 19.31 -0.45 -3.07
CA LEU A 40 19.64 0.98 -3.09
C LEU A 40 20.47 1.37 -4.32
N GLY A 41 21.17 0.43 -4.95
CA GLY A 41 21.95 0.68 -6.16
C GLY A 41 23.30 1.34 -5.91
N TYR A 42 23.82 1.32 -4.68
CA TYR A 42 25.13 1.86 -4.35
C TYR A 42 26.21 0.77 -4.46
N ASP A 43 27.30 1.07 -5.17
CA ASP A 43 28.35 0.08 -5.43
C ASP A 43 29.19 -0.20 -4.17
N VAL A 44 28.95 -1.35 -3.56
CA VAL A 44 29.69 -1.84 -2.38
C VAL A 44 31.16 -2.16 -2.65
N THR A 45 31.55 -2.27 -3.92
CA THR A 45 32.93 -2.53 -4.34
C THR A 45 33.72 -1.25 -4.61
N ASP A 46 33.05 -0.10 -4.70
CA ASP A 46 33.69 1.21 -4.84
C ASP A 46 33.83 1.88 -3.45
N PRO A 47 35.04 1.93 -2.87
CA PRO A 47 35.25 2.54 -1.55
C PRO A 47 35.09 4.07 -1.56
N ARG A 48 34.88 4.70 -2.72
CA ARG A 48 34.51 6.13 -2.81
C ARG A 48 33.01 6.33 -2.61
N GLU A 49 32.23 5.27 -2.77
CA GLU A 49 30.77 5.28 -2.71
C GLU A 49 30.25 4.58 -1.45
N VAL A 50 30.74 3.38 -1.15
CA VAL A 50 30.38 2.65 0.07
C VAL A 50 31.65 2.36 0.87
N ILE A 51 31.77 3.01 2.02
CA ILE A 51 32.92 2.85 2.90
C ILE A 51 32.54 1.90 4.04
N PRO A 52 33.07 0.67 4.07
CA PRO A 52 32.89 -0.22 5.22
C PRO A 52 33.71 0.27 6.42
N GLU A 53 33.26 -0.05 7.62
CA GLU A 53 33.94 0.28 8.88
C GLU A 53 34.34 1.76 9.00
N TYR A 54 33.45 2.66 8.57
CA TYR A 54 33.74 4.08 8.51
C TYR A 54 33.99 4.65 9.91
N THR A 55 35.09 5.42 10.02
CA THR A 55 35.48 6.14 11.23
C THR A 55 35.61 7.63 10.91
N ALA A 56 35.13 8.47 11.82
CA ALA A 56 35.21 9.93 11.71
C ALA A 56 36.13 10.38 12.84
N ASP A 57 37.25 11.00 12.50
CA ASP A 57 38.23 11.49 13.47
C ASP A 57 37.68 12.73 14.20
N VAL A 58 36.68 12.54 15.06
CA VAL A 58 36.04 13.62 15.84
C VAL A 58 36.12 13.30 17.34
N GLY A 59 37.32 13.49 17.89
CA GLY A 59 37.59 14.04 19.23
C GLY A 59 37.06 13.40 20.53
N ILE A 60 36.09 12.47 20.55
CA ILE A 60 35.40 12.12 21.82
C ILE A 60 35.67 10.68 22.28
N LYS A 61 35.85 9.71 21.37
CA LYS A 61 36.38 8.35 21.70
C LYS A 61 37.10 7.75 20.49
N LYS A 62 38.37 7.37 20.69
CA LYS A 62 39.21 6.77 19.66
C LYS A 62 38.75 5.33 19.37
N GLY A 63 38.29 5.04 18.14
CA GLY A 63 38.08 3.67 17.65
C GLY A 63 36.64 3.14 17.58
N GLU A 64 35.61 3.96 17.77
CA GLU A 64 34.23 3.56 17.43
C GLU A 64 34.03 3.69 15.91
N LYS A 65 33.23 2.82 15.28
CA LYS A 65 33.00 2.81 13.81
C LYS A 65 31.54 2.49 13.51
N VAL A 66 31.03 3.01 12.40
CA VAL A 66 29.77 2.51 11.80
C VAL A 66 30.10 1.48 10.73
N ASP A 67 29.18 0.56 10.47
CA ASP A 67 29.46 -0.58 9.59
C ASP A 67 29.59 -0.18 8.13
N PHE A 68 28.73 0.74 7.66
CA PHE A 68 28.85 1.32 6.32
C PHE A 68 28.52 2.80 6.35
N ALA A 69 29.24 3.57 5.54
CA ALA A 69 28.87 4.93 5.16
C ALA A 69 28.71 4.99 3.63
N ILE A 70 27.59 5.53 3.17
CA ILE A 70 27.32 5.76 1.75
C ILE A 70 27.61 7.22 1.42
N LYS A 71 28.39 7.45 0.37
CA LYS A 71 28.79 8.77 -0.13
C LYS A 71 28.52 8.93 -1.63
N ILE A 72 28.28 10.18 -2.03
CA ILE A 72 28.37 10.59 -3.44
C ILE A 72 29.25 11.83 -3.49
N GLY A 73 30.47 11.68 -4.01
CA GLY A 73 31.49 12.73 -3.90
C GLY A 73 31.93 12.88 -2.45
N ASP A 74 31.85 14.09 -1.92
CA ASP A 74 32.20 14.38 -0.53
C ASP A 74 31.00 14.30 0.44
N ASP A 75 29.77 14.25 -0.10
CA ASP A 75 28.53 14.29 0.69
C ASP A 75 28.12 12.90 1.19
N PHE A 76 27.74 12.83 2.47
CA PHE A 76 27.16 11.63 3.07
C PHE A 76 25.69 11.49 2.71
N ARG A 77 25.28 10.27 2.35
CA ARG A 77 23.89 9.92 2.05
C ARG A 77 23.24 9.15 3.19
N PHE A 78 23.92 8.09 3.63
CA PHE A 78 23.44 7.24 4.72
C PHE A 78 24.60 6.77 5.59
N LEU A 79 24.38 6.72 6.90
CA LEU A 79 25.16 5.88 7.81
C LEU A 79 24.38 4.63 8.16
N ILE A 80 25.04 3.48 8.17
CA ILE A 80 24.39 2.19 8.38
C ILE A 80 25.07 1.47 9.54
N GLU A 81 24.27 1.10 10.53
CA GLU A 81 24.64 0.21 11.63
C GLU A 81 23.87 -1.10 11.47
N CYS A 82 24.61 -2.20 11.55
CA CYS A 82 24.11 -3.55 11.41
C CYS A 82 24.09 -4.24 12.77
N LYS A 83 23.19 -5.21 12.90
CA LYS A 83 23.17 -6.19 13.97
C LYS A 83 23.05 -7.57 13.35
N LYS A 84 23.35 -8.60 14.15
CA LYS A 84 23.11 -9.99 13.74
C LYS A 84 21.62 -10.22 13.42
N VAL A 85 21.32 -11.00 12.39
CA VAL A 85 19.94 -11.40 12.06
C VAL A 85 19.23 -12.03 13.26
N GLY A 86 17.98 -11.63 13.48
CA GLY A 86 17.18 -12.03 14.63
C GLY A 86 17.47 -11.24 15.93
N ALA A 87 18.52 -10.42 15.97
CA ALA A 87 18.73 -9.51 17.09
C ALA A 87 17.70 -8.35 17.04
N PRO A 88 17.23 -7.87 18.20
CA PRO A 88 16.31 -6.74 18.25
C PRO A 88 17.00 -5.42 17.85
N LEU A 89 16.26 -4.54 17.19
CA LEU A 89 16.75 -3.23 16.73
C LEU A 89 16.28 -2.12 17.66
N HIS A 90 17.14 -1.74 18.61
CA HIS A 90 16.94 -0.62 19.54
C HIS A 90 18.05 0.43 19.38
N LEU A 91 17.66 1.71 19.38
CA LEU A 91 18.60 2.84 19.32
C LEU A 91 19.57 2.88 20.50
N ASP A 92 19.13 2.46 21.69
CA ASP A 92 19.97 2.35 22.89
C ASP A 92 21.17 1.40 22.71
N HIS A 93 21.06 0.48 21.74
CA HIS A 93 22.10 -0.46 21.34
C HIS A 93 22.81 -0.06 20.03
N ALA A 94 22.45 1.09 19.46
CA ALA A 94 23.02 1.70 18.26
C ALA A 94 23.71 3.04 18.59
N ASN A 95 24.35 3.10 19.76
CA ASN A 95 25.05 4.30 20.26
C ASN A 95 26.12 4.83 19.29
N GLN A 96 26.74 3.94 18.50
CA GLN A 96 27.70 4.31 17.46
C GLN A 96 27.01 5.12 16.36
N LEU A 97 25.93 4.59 15.78
CA LEU A 97 25.11 5.28 14.78
C LEU A 97 24.69 6.67 15.25
N VAL A 98 24.12 6.80 16.46
CA VAL A 98 23.65 8.09 17.01
C VAL A 98 24.81 9.09 17.14
N ARG A 99 25.94 8.67 17.72
CA ARG A 99 27.09 9.57 17.90
C ARG A 99 27.64 10.05 16.57
N TYR A 100 27.78 9.13 15.61
CA TYR A 100 28.30 9.43 14.29
C TYR A 100 27.37 10.33 13.48
N PHE A 101 26.08 10.05 13.52
CA PHE A 101 25.06 10.88 12.90
C PHE A 101 25.16 12.32 13.40
N ASN A 102 25.30 12.54 14.71
CA ASN A 102 25.33 13.88 15.28
C ASN A 102 26.64 14.67 15.00
N VAL A 103 27.70 14.02 14.52
CA VAL A 103 29.01 14.66 14.24
C VAL A 103 29.38 14.65 12.75
N THR A 104 28.53 14.09 11.90
CA THR A 104 28.69 14.09 10.45
C THR A 104 27.55 14.92 9.85
N ASP A 105 27.80 15.54 8.70
CA ASP A 105 26.78 16.30 7.97
C ASP A 105 25.80 15.37 7.22
N THR A 106 25.52 14.19 7.78
CA THR A 106 24.57 13.23 7.21
C THR A 106 23.17 13.51 7.72
N GLU A 107 22.20 13.33 6.84
CA GLU A 107 20.80 13.62 7.14
C GLU A 107 19.98 12.36 7.39
N PHE A 108 20.49 11.20 6.95
CA PHE A 108 19.80 9.92 7.03
C PHE A 108 20.69 8.80 7.58
N ALA A 109 20.04 7.84 8.23
CA ALA A 109 20.67 6.66 8.79
C ALA A 109 19.80 5.42 8.67
N ILE A 110 20.43 4.25 8.68
CA ILE A 110 19.77 2.94 8.63
C ILE A 110 20.29 2.09 9.79
N LEU A 111 19.36 1.56 10.58
CA LEU A 111 19.65 0.52 11.57
C LEU A 111 19.00 -0.78 11.12
N THR A 112 19.77 -1.84 10.93
CA THR A 112 19.27 -3.10 10.36
C THR A 112 19.85 -4.35 11.01
N ASN A 113 19.12 -5.45 10.97
CA ASN A 113 19.62 -6.80 11.26
C ASN A 113 19.59 -7.69 10.01
N GLY A 114 19.51 -7.11 8.81
CA GLY A 114 19.39 -7.82 7.54
C GLY A 114 17.98 -8.32 7.20
N GLU A 115 17.10 -8.49 8.19
CA GLU A 115 15.67 -8.82 7.98
C GLU A 115 14.79 -7.57 8.07
N VAL A 116 15.03 -6.73 9.06
CA VAL A 116 14.32 -5.46 9.27
C VAL A 116 15.28 -4.30 9.02
N TYR A 117 14.83 -3.30 8.27
CA TYR A 117 15.58 -2.08 7.94
C TYR A 117 14.80 -0.88 8.46
N LYS A 118 15.35 -0.15 9.43
CA LYS A 118 14.74 1.05 10.01
C LYS A 118 15.49 2.28 9.52
N PHE A 119 14.81 3.17 8.82
CA PHE A 119 15.35 4.41 8.27
C PHE A 119 15.04 5.58 9.21
N TYR A 120 16.07 6.35 9.55
CA TYR A 120 16.01 7.51 10.43
C TYR A 120 16.47 8.74 9.68
N ALA A 121 15.95 9.89 10.09
CA ALA A 121 16.29 11.21 9.57
C ALA A 121 16.54 12.18 10.73
N GLN A 122 17.00 13.39 10.42
CA GLN A 122 17.01 14.53 11.35
C GLN A 122 15.90 15.52 10.98
N LEU A 123 14.68 15.28 11.46
CA LEU A 123 13.55 16.16 11.17
C LEU A 123 13.21 17.06 12.36
N ASP A 124 13.47 16.59 13.59
CA ASP A 124 13.10 17.33 14.80
C ASP A 124 14.09 18.43 15.18
N ALA A 125 15.40 18.17 15.00
CA ALA A 125 16.46 19.09 15.36
C ALA A 125 17.71 18.86 14.50
N ALA A 126 18.34 19.96 14.09
CA ALA A 126 19.58 19.91 13.32
C ALA A 126 20.67 19.13 14.07
N ASN A 127 21.39 18.28 13.33
CA ASN A 127 22.46 17.39 13.81
C ASN A 127 22.01 16.46 14.95
N ARG A 128 20.73 16.07 14.95
CA ARG A 128 20.18 15.09 15.88
C ARG A 128 19.30 14.11 15.13
N MET A 129 19.69 12.84 15.17
CA MET A 129 18.86 11.75 14.66
C MET A 129 17.55 11.64 15.47
N ASP A 130 16.44 11.51 14.77
CA ASP A 130 15.13 11.28 15.37
C ASP A 130 15.10 9.95 16.14
N GLU A 131 14.33 9.90 17.23
CA GLU A 131 14.18 8.68 18.06
C GLU A 131 13.32 7.59 17.38
N LYS A 132 12.56 7.94 16.36
CA LYS A 132 11.67 7.03 15.64
C LYS A 132 12.05 6.98 14.18
N PRO A 133 12.02 5.79 13.55
CA PRO A 133 12.24 5.70 12.12
C PRO A 133 11.04 6.27 11.36
N PHE A 134 11.29 6.94 10.24
CA PHE A 134 10.25 7.42 9.34
C PHE A 134 9.77 6.32 8.38
N MET A 135 10.61 5.32 8.11
CA MET A 135 10.28 4.17 7.28
C MET A 135 10.88 2.89 7.87
N THR A 136 10.12 1.80 7.83
CA THR A 136 10.59 0.47 8.23
C THR A 136 10.22 -0.55 7.16
N ILE A 137 11.18 -1.35 6.73
CA ILE A 137 10.98 -2.48 5.83
C ILE A 137 11.21 -3.74 6.62
N ASP A 138 10.21 -4.63 6.62
CA ASP A 138 10.29 -5.95 7.22
C ASP A 138 10.25 -7.00 6.11
N LEU A 139 11.38 -7.68 5.88
CA LEU A 139 11.47 -8.69 4.83
C LEU A 139 10.73 -9.99 5.16
N SER A 140 10.31 -10.19 6.41
CA SER A 140 9.44 -11.31 6.79
C SER A 140 7.98 -11.03 6.42
N ASN A 141 7.61 -9.75 6.31
CA ASN A 141 6.27 -9.28 5.98
C ASN A 141 6.34 -7.99 5.13
N VAL A 142 6.66 -8.16 3.86
CA VAL A 142 6.90 -7.06 2.93
C VAL A 142 5.58 -6.31 2.66
N ASP A 143 5.60 -4.99 2.83
CA ASP A 143 4.50 -4.09 2.51
C ASP A 143 4.84 -3.26 1.27
N ASP A 144 4.25 -3.59 0.12
CA ASP A 144 4.54 -2.94 -1.17
C ASP A 144 4.31 -1.42 -1.16
N ARG A 145 3.51 -0.90 -0.23
CA ARG A 145 3.26 0.54 -0.08
C ARG A 145 4.52 1.32 0.28
N VAL A 146 5.56 0.66 0.79
CA VAL A 146 6.84 1.32 1.13
C VAL A 146 7.72 1.53 -0.10
N PHE A 147 7.50 0.83 -1.21
CA PHE A 147 8.40 0.85 -2.37
C PHE A 147 8.58 2.22 -3.01
N PRO A 148 7.53 3.07 -3.18
CA PRO A 148 7.73 4.41 -3.71
C PRO A 148 8.69 5.25 -2.86
N HIS A 149 8.61 5.13 -1.53
CA HIS A 149 9.48 5.85 -0.60
C HIS A 149 10.90 5.27 -0.59
N LEU A 150 11.04 3.95 -0.63
CA LEU A 150 12.33 3.29 -0.75
C LEU A 150 13.03 3.64 -2.07
N GLU A 151 12.27 3.81 -3.15
CA GLU A 151 12.84 4.18 -4.45
C GLU A 151 13.55 5.53 -4.38
N MET A 152 13.05 6.48 -3.59
CA MET A 152 13.71 7.77 -3.35
C MET A 152 15.07 7.61 -2.66
N CYS A 153 15.28 6.55 -1.86
CA CYS A 153 16.56 6.28 -1.21
C CYS A 153 17.62 5.69 -2.16
N THR A 154 17.23 5.30 -3.39
CA THR A 154 18.15 4.69 -4.36
C THR A 154 19.08 5.73 -4.98
N LYS A 155 20.28 5.31 -5.36
CA LYS A 155 21.30 6.16 -6.01
C LYS A 155 20.75 6.98 -7.18
N SER A 156 19.85 6.41 -7.99
CA SER A 156 19.33 7.06 -9.20
C SER A 156 18.24 8.10 -8.94
N LYS A 157 17.57 8.03 -7.78
CA LYS A 157 16.46 8.94 -7.42
C LYS A 157 16.73 9.72 -6.13
N PHE A 158 17.92 9.60 -5.55
CA PHE A 158 18.26 10.28 -4.32
C PHE A 158 18.21 11.79 -4.52
N ASP A 159 17.28 12.41 -3.82
CA ASP A 159 17.17 13.85 -3.67
C ASP A 159 16.90 14.17 -2.21
N PHE A 160 17.73 15.05 -1.63
CA PHE A 160 17.69 15.34 -0.21
C PHE A 160 16.35 15.93 0.22
N ASP A 161 15.92 17.01 -0.45
CA ASP A 161 14.70 17.74 -0.10
C ASP A 161 13.46 16.86 -0.24
N THR A 162 13.41 16.03 -1.29
CA THR A 162 12.30 15.10 -1.54
C THR A 162 12.20 14.00 -0.48
N ILE A 163 13.33 13.39 -0.10
CA ILE A 163 13.33 12.35 0.95
C ILE A 163 12.98 12.97 2.30
N ALA A 164 13.52 14.14 2.64
CA ALA A 164 13.22 14.83 3.89
C ALA A 164 11.72 15.15 4.01
N ALA A 165 11.11 15.71 2.96
CA ALA A 165 9.67 15.98 2.92
C ALA A 165 8.84 14.69 3.03
N SER A 166 9.23 13.63 2.32
CA SER A 166 8.54 12.34 2.42
C SER A 166 8.69 11.71 3.81
N ALA A 167 9.84 11.86 4.45
CA ALA A 167 10.11 11.35 5.79
C ALA A 167 9.25 12.08 6.84
N GLU A 168 9.08 13.39 6.70
CA GLU A 168 8.21 14.20 7.55
C GLU A 168 6.74 13.76 7.42
N GLU A 169 6.24 13.59 6.20
CA GLU A 169 4.88 13.10 5.96
C GLU A 169 4.67 11.70 6.58
N LEU A 170 5.59 10.77 6.31
CA LEU A 170 5.51 9.40 6.84
C LEU A 170 5.50 9.37 8.37
N LYS A 171 6.34 10.19 9.00
CA LYS A 171 6.40 10.35 10.45
C LYS A 171 5.06 10.80 11.02
N TYR A 172 4.47 11.84 10.44
CA TYR A 172 3.16 12.34 10.89
C TYR A 172 2.04 11.33 10.66
N VAL A 173 2.02 10.65 9.50
CA VAL A 173 1.04 9.60 9.22
C VAL A 173 1.15 8.46 10.23
N ALA A 174 2.36 8.04 10.61
CA ALA A 174 2.58 7.01 11.61
C ALA A 174 2.06 7.42 13.00
N GLU A 175 2.36 8.64 13.46
CA GLU A 175 1.87 9.15 14.75
C GLU A 175 0.35 9.34 14.75
N LEU A 176 -0.22 9.85 13.66
CA LEU A 176 -1.67 9.98 13.50
C LEU A 176 -2.36 8.61 13.54
N LYS A 177 -1.83 7.59 12.86
CA LYS A 177 -2.35 6.21 12.93
C LYS A 177 -2.33 5.67 14.36
N LYS A 178 -1.28 5.97 15.14
CA LYS A 178 -1.20 5.58 16.54
C LYS A 178 -2.29 6.26 17.38
N VAL A 179 -2.47 7.57 17.22
CA VAL A 179 -3.51 8.33 17.92
C VAL A 179 -4.90 7.80 17.55
N LEU A 180 -5.17 7.60 16.26
CA LEU A 180 -6.44 7.02 15.80
C LEU A 180 -6.67 5.63 16.41
N SER A 181 -5.64 4.77 16.40
CA SER A 181 -5.74 3.43 16.99
C SER A 181 -6.05 3.49 18.49
N SER A 182 -5.46 4.43 19.24
CA SER A 182 -5.85 4.62 20.65
C SER A 182 -7.27 5.11 20.78
N GLN A 183 -7.73 6.06 19.96
CA GLN A 183 -9.12 6.56 19.99
C GLN A 183 -10.15 5.49 19.64
N PHE A 184 -9.81 4.54 18.76
CA PHE A 184 -10.70 3.42 18.44
C PHE A 184 -10.77 2.38 19.55
N ARG A 185 -9.69 2.20 20.32
CA ARG A 185 -9.63 1.25 21.43
C ARG A 185 -10.26 1.81 22.70
N GLU A 186 -9.93 3.06 23.02
CA GLU A 186 -10.39 3.77 24.20
C GLU A 186 -10.60 5.25 23.81
N PRO A 187 -11.81 5.60 23.33
CA PRO A 187 -12.10 6.96 22.89
C PRO A 187 -12.06 7.93 24.06
N ASP A 188 -11.31 9.02 23.91
CA ASP A 188 -11.27 10.06 24.94
C ASP A 188 -12.51 10.97 24.87
N THR A 189 -12.71 11.74 25.94
CA THR A 189 -13.85 12.66 26.07
C THR A 189 -13.94 13.68 24.93
N GLU A 190 -12.81 14.16 24.41
CA GLU A 190 -12.80 15.17 23.35
C GLU A 190 -13.22 14.56 22.01
N TRP A 191 -12.71 13.37 21.71
CA TRP A 191 -13.12 12.58 20.56
C TRP A 191 -14.62 12.26 20.57
N VAL A 192 -15.15 11.84 21.74
CA VAL A 192 -16.58 11.59 21.91
C VAL A 192 -17.42 12.85 21.67
N LYS A 193 -16.99 14.01 22.20
CA LYS A 193 -17.66 15.29 21.96
C LYS A 193 -17.68 15.67 20.49
N GLN A 194 -16.56 15.51 19.79
CA GLN A 194 -16.44 15.83 18.37
C GLN A 194 -17.39 14.99 17.50
N LEU A 195 -17.49 13.69 17.77
CA LEU A 195 -18.43 12.82 17.06
C LEU A 195 -19.88 13.15 17.41
N ALA A 196 -20.18 13.32 18.69
CA ALA A 196 -21.53 13.60 19.15
C ALA A 196 -22.08 14.91 18.58
N ALA A 197 -21.25 15.95 18.45
CA ALA A 197 -21.64 17.24 17.88
C ALA A 197 -22.13 17.14 16.41
N ARG A 198 -21.75 16.07 15.69
CA ARG A 198 -22.19 15.84 14.29
C ARG A 198 -23.50 15.06 14.18
N VAL A 199 -23.92 14.38 15.26
CA VAL A 199 -25.07 13.45 15.23
C VAL A 199 -26.19 13.88 16.18
N THR A 200 -25.95 14.82 17.08
CA THR A 200 -26.99 15.33 17.99
C THR A 200 -26.89 16.83 18.21
N SER A 201 -28.06 17.46 18.39
CA SER A 201 -28.21 18.84 18.84
C SER A 201 -28.32 18.96 20.37
N LYS A 202 -28.32 17.83 21.10
CA LYS A 202 -28.40 17.83 22.56
C LYS A 202 -27.14 18.47 23.16
N ARG A 203 -27.33 19.31 24.17
CA ARG A 203 -26.21 19.88 24.93
C ARG A 203 -25.41 18.77 25.59
N MET A 204 -24.09 18.83 25.47
CA MET A 204 -23.18 17.83 26.04
C MET A 204 -22.99 18.03 27.55
N THR A 205 -24.00 17.65 28.33
CA THR A 205 -23.93 17.57 29.80
C THR A 205 -23.17 16.30 30.22
N ALA A 206 -22.75 16.20 31.48
CA ALA A 206 -22.04 15.01 31.99
C ALA A 206 -22.84 13.71 31.77
N ALA A 207 -24.16 13.74 31.99
CA ALA A 207 -25.02 12.58 31.76
C ALA A 207 -25.12 12.21 30.27
N ASN A 208 -25.23 13.19 29.36
CA ASN A 208 -25.25 12.92 27.93
C ASN A 208 -23.89 12.41 27.45
N LEU A 209 -22.79 12.94 27.99
CA LEU A 209 -21.44 12.49 27.67
C LEU A 209 -21.24 11.01 28.02
N GLU A 210 -21.65 10.56 29.21
CA GLU A 210 -21.54 9.15 29.62
C GLU A 210 -22.32 8.21 28.69
N VAL A 211 -23.49 8.65 28.21
CA VAL A 211 -24.27 7.90 27.20
C VAL A 211 -23.50 7.84 25.89
N PHE A 212 -22.96 8.97 25.42
CA PHE A 212 -22.22 9.02 24.16
C PHE A 212 -20.88 8.29 24.21
N GLU A 213 -20.20 8.22 25.35
CA GLU A 213 -18.99 7.40 25.52
C GLU A 213 -19.29 5.92 25.22
N LYS A 214 -20.40 5.40 25.76
CA LYS A 214 -20.85 4.01 25.52
C LYS A 214 -21.27 3.79 24.06
N LEU A 215 -22.01 4.75 23.49
CA LEU A 215 -22.46 4.67 22.10
C LEU A 215 -21.30 4.73 21.12
N VAL A 216 -20.33 5.64 21.31
CA VAL A 216 -19.15 5.78 20.46
C VAL A 216 -18.29 4.52 20.52
N SER A 217 -18.01 4.00 21.72
CA SER A 217 -17.23 2.75 21.87
C SER A 217 -17.91 1.56 21.18
N THR A 218 -19.23 1.46 21.31
CA THR A 218 -20.02 0.40 20.64
C THR A 218 -19.96 0.56 19.12
N ALA A 219 -20.23 1.77 18.60
CA ALA A 219 -20.23 2.05 17.17
C ALA A 219 -18.85 1.84 16.53
N GLN A 220 -17.76 2.27 17.20
CA GLN A 220 -16.39 2.04 16.75
C GLN A 220 -16.05 0.55 16.68
N SER A 221 -16.43 -0.21 17.71
CA SER A 221 -16.19 -1.66 17.76
C SER A 221 -16.96 -2.41 16.67
N GLN A 222 -18.20 -2.02 16.41
CA GLN A 222 -19.01 -2.57 15.31
C GLN A 222 -18.40 -2.23 13.96
N PHE A 223 -18.10 -0.95 13.72
CA PHE A 223 -17.48 -0.49 12.47
C PHE A 223 -16.18 -1.23 12.13
N LEU A 224 -15.29 -1.42 13.10
CA LEU A 224 -14.04 -2.15 12.88
C LEU A 224 -14.27 -3.64 12.61
N LYS A 225 -15.26 -4.26 13.26
CA LYS A 225 -15.63 -5.66 13.00
C LYS A 225 -16.22 -5.81 11.60
N ASP A 226 -17.10 -4.90 11.21
CA ASP A 226 -17.75 -4.94 9.91
C ASP A 226 -16.71 -4.76 8.80
N GLU A 227 -15.77 -3.81 8.95
CA GLU A 227 -14.67 -3.60 8.01
C GLU A 227 -13.69 -4.79 7.97
N ALA A 228 -13.35 -5.38 9.12
CA ALA A 228 -12.50 -6.58 9.16
C ALA A 228 -13.18 -7.79 8.50
N ASN A 229 -14.47 -7.99 8.77
CA ASN A 229 -15.27 -9.05 8.15
C ASN A 229 -15.42 -8.84 6.65
N ARG A 230 -15.61 -7.59 6.20
CA ARG A 230 -15.66 -7.24 4.77
C ARG A 230 -14.36 -7.65 4.08
N ARG A 231 -13.20 -7.34 4.68
CA ARG A 231 -11.89 -7.72 4.14
C ARG A 231 -11.61 -9.22 4.21
N LEU A 232 -12.09 -9.91 5.23
CA LEU A 232 -11.93 -11.37 5.35
C LEU A 232 -12.76 -12.09 4.29
N ARG A 233 -13.99 -11.64 4.03
CA ARG A 233 -14.82 -12.19 2.95
C ARG A 233 -14.17 -11.98 1.59
N SER A 234 -13.70 -10.77 1.32
CA SER A 234 -12.97 -10.50 0.05
C SER A 234 -11.68 -11.32 -0.07
N ALA A 235 -10.98 -11.61 1.03
CA ALA A 235 -9.78 -12.46 1.01
C ALA A 235 -10.10 -13.97 0.87
N GLN A 236 -11.21 -14.43 1.43
CA GLN A 236 -11.67 -15.82 1.31
C GLN A 236 -12.19 -16.13 -0.09
N GLU A 237 -12.92 -15.20 -0.71
CA GLU A 237 -13.36 -15.32 -2.11
C GLU A 237 -12.14 -15.41 -3.07
N LEU A 238 -11.04 -14.74 -2.76
CA LEU A 238 -9.77 -14.85 -3.50
C LEU A 238 -9.05 -16.19 -3.31
N ASP A 239 -9.22 -16.86 -2.16
CA ASP A 239 -8.57 -18.15 -1.84
C ASP A 239 -9.43 -19.35 -2.31
N GLU A 240 -10.76 -19.24 -2.24
CA GLU A 240 -11.70 -20.24 -2.80
C GLU A 240 -11.60 -20.30 -4.33
N ASN A 241 -11.46 -19.15 -5.02
CA ASN A 241 -11.18 -19.11 -6.45
C ASN A 241 -9.80 -19.71 -6.84
N ARG A 242 -8.90 -19.92 -5.88
CA ARG A 242 -7.61 -20.60 -6.07
C ARG A 242 -7.69 -22.11 -5.83
N ALA A 243 -8.60 -22.59 -4.99
CA ALA A 243 -8.75 -23.99 -4.64
C ALA A 243 -9.55 -24.83 -5.66
N ASP A 244 -10.43 -24.21 -6.45
CA ASP A 244 -11.30 -24.92 -7.40
C ASP A 244 -10.69 -25.18 -8.80
N ARG A 245 -9.40 -24.92 -9.01
CA ARG A 245 -8.72 -25.20 -10.31
C ARG A 245 -8.19 -26.63 -10.49
N VAL A 246 -8.55 -27.60 -9.63
CA VAL A 246 -8.15 -29.02 -9.83
C VAL A 246 -9.32 -29.99 -9.56
N ALA A 247 -10.25 -30.11 -10.52
CA ALA A 247 -10.84 -31.39 -11.01
C ALA A 247 -12.07 -31.15 -11.91
N SER A 248 -11.87 -31.33 -13.23
CA SER A 248 -12.64 -32.09 -14.28
C SER A 248 -14.21 -32.13 -14.30
N PRO A 249 -14.86 -32.50 -15.44
CA PRO A 249 -15.80 -31.62 -16.15
C PRO A 249 -17.25 -32.16 -16.31
N GLU A 250 -18.13 -31.25 -16.75
CA GLU A 250 -19.38 -31.42 -17.54
C GLU A 250 -20.53 -32.33 -17.05
N ASP A 251 -21.70 -31.74 -16.77
CA ASP A 251 -22.90 -31.87 -17.64
C ASP A 251 -23.99 -30.82 -17.27
N PRO A 252 -24.91 -30.43 -18.19
CA PRO A 252 -25.80 -29.27 -18.04
C PRO A 252 -27.25 -29.61 -17.65
N ALA A 253 -27.92 -28.56 -17.15
CA ALA A 253 -29.38 -28.32 -17.03
C ALA A 253 -30.07 -28.71 -15.71
N GLU A 254 -30.59 -27.70 -14.98
CA GLU A 254 -32.02 -27.32 -14.97
C GLU A 254 -32.23 -26.08 -14.07
N ILE A 255 -33.08 -25.16 -14.54
CA ILE A 255 -33.54 -23.97 -13.81
C ILE A 255 -34.91 -24.31 -13.19
N PRO A 256 -35.17 -23.95 -11.93
CA PRO A 256 -36.43 -23.25 -11.65
C PRO A 256 -36.29 -21.92 -10.90
N GLN A 257 -37.33 -21.12 -11.13
CA GLN A 257 -37.57 -19.70 -10.85
C GLN A 257 -37.56 -19.23 -9.38
N GLU A 258 -37.13 -17.97 -9.23
CA GLU A 258 -37.61 -16.84 -8.39
C GLU A 258 -38.24 -17.06 -7.01
N GLU A 259 -37.77 -16.29 -6.01
CA GLU A 259 -38.62 -15.31 -5.31
C GLU A 259 -37.79 -14.21 -4.62
N ASP A 260 -38.24 -12.97 -4.81
CA ASP A 260 -37.74 -11.69 -4.29
C ASP A 260 -37.69 -11.60 -2.76
N ILE A 261 -36.66 -10.92 -2.23
CA ILE A 261 -36.82 -9.98 -1.12
C ILE A 261 -35.84 -8.80 -1.28
N LEU A 262 -36.35 -7.65 -1.74
CA LEU A 262 -35.79 -6.33 -1.46
C LEU A 262 -36.19 -5.88 -0.03
N PRO A 263 -35.33 -5.13 0.68
CA PRO A 263 -35.58 -3.69 0.77
C PRO A 263 -34.34 -2.77 0.67
N GLU A 264 -34.65 -1.51 0.27
CA GLU A 264 -33.91 -0.23 0.22
C GLU A 264 -32.84 -0.04 1.33
N ASP A 265 -31.79 0.79 1.22
CA ASP A 265 -31.53 2.02 0.47
C ASP A 265 -30.00 2.26 0.43
N GLY A 266 -29.50 2.85 -0.65
CA GLY A 266 -28.10 3.26 -0.80
C GLY A 266 -27.42 2.71 -2.05
N ILE A 267 -27.41 3.50 -3.12
CA ILE A 267 -26.59 3.24 -4.31
C ILE A 267 -25.12 3.33 -3.88
N VAL A 268 -24.45 2.19 -3.71
CA VAL A 268 -23.03 2.10 -3.37
C VAL A 268 -22.33 1.50 -4.57
N THR A 269 -21.60 2.35 -5.30
CA THR A 269 -20.71 1.88 -6.36
C THR A 269 -19.70 0.91 -5.77
N THR A 270 -19.73 -0.34 -6.23
CA THR A 270 -18.94 -1.42 -5.63
C THR A 270 -17.49 -1.38 -6.14
N GLU A 271 -16.57 -2.02 -5.40
CA GLU A 271 -15.17 -2.14 -5.86
C GLU A 271 -15.07 -2.93 -7.18
N GLU A 272 -15.99 -3.87 -7.40
CA GLU A 272 -16.12 -4.63 -8.63
C GLU A 272 -16.51 -3.75 -9.81
N GLU A 273 -17.47 -2.83 -9.63
CA GLU A 273 -17.86 -1.87 -10.65
C GLU A 273 -16.74 -0.89 -10.99
N LEU A 274 -15.98 -0.44 -9.99
CA LEU A 274 -14.77 0.37 -10.19
C LEU A 274 -13.68 -0.38 -10.96
N HIS A 275 -13.49 -1.67 -10.66
CA HIS A 275 -12.52 -2.51 -11.35
C HIS A 275 -12.93 -2.75 -12.81
N ALA A 276 -14.19 -3.14 -13.05
CA ALA A 276 -14.75 -3.32 -14.39
C ALA A 276 -14.69 -2.01 -15.21
N TYR A 277 -15.01 -0.87 -14.58
CA TYR A 277 -14.82 0.44 -15.20
C TYR A 277 -13.37 0.69 -15.57
N GLY A 278 -12.41 0.36 -14.70
CA GLY A 278 -10.98 0.44 -14.99
C GLY A 278 -10.57 -0.36 -16.22
N ILE A 279 -11.06 -1.59 -16.35
CA ILE A 279 -10.79 -2.47 -17.51
C ILE A 279 -11.42 -1.90 -18.78
N ILE A 280 -12.71 -1.55 -18.75
CA ILE A 280 -13.42 -0.99 -19.92
C ILE A 280 -12.78 0.34 -20.35
N ARG A 281 -12.39 1.18 -19.40
CA ARG A 281 -11.67 2.43 -19.65
C ARG A 281 -10.31 2.16 -20.28
N ALA A 282 -9.53 1.21 -19.76
CA ALA A 282 -8.24 0.83 -20.35
C ALA A 282 -8.37 0.29 -21.78
N ILE A 283 -9.39 -0.54 -22.04
CA ILE A 283 -9.70 -1.06 -23.38
C ILE A 283 -10.09 0.08 -24.33
N GLY A 284 -10.94 1.01 -23.87
CA GLY A 284 -11.42 2.15 -24.65
C GLY A 284 -10.38 3.25 -24.89
N CYS A 285 -9.38 3.37 -24.01
CA CYS A 285 -8.25 4.31 -24.18
C CYS A 285 -7.44 4.06 -25.45
N ALA A 286 -7.58 2.90 -26.09
CA ALA A 286 -7.00 2.64 -27.40
C ALA A 286 -7.66 3.49 -28.51
N GLU A 287 -8.90 3.95 -28.32
CA GLU A 287 -9.70 4.64 -29.33
C GLU A 287 -9.99 6.11 -29.01
N VAL A 288 -10.13 6.46 -27.73
CA VAL A 288 -10.50 7.79 -27.24
C VAL A 288 -9.73 8.19 -25.98
N PRO A 289 -9.60 9.47 -25.65
CA PRO A 289 -9.01 9.90 -24.38
C PRO A 289 -9.76 9.33 -23.17
N SER A 290 -9.00 8.98 -22.13
CA SER A 290 -9.55 8.39 -20.90
C SER A 290 -10.58 9.25 -20.16
N ALA A 291 -10.61 10.56 -20.44
CA ALA A 291 -11.56 11.53 -19.87
C ALA A 291 -12.96 11.45 -20.51
N ASP A 292 -13.05 10.88 -21.71
CA ASP A 292 -14.32 10.71 -22.44
C ASP A 292 -15.06 9.42 -22.05
N ILE A 293 -14.50 8.60 -21.16
CA ILE A 293 -15.14 7.38 -20.67
C ILE A 293 -15.52 7.64 -19.22
N THR A 294 -16.82 7.69 -18.93
CA THR A 294 -17.33 7.98 -17.59
C THR A 294 -18.20 6.85 -17.07
N MET A 295 -18.27 6.74 -15.75
CA MET A 295 -19.12 5.77 -15.06
C MET A 295 -20.27 6.51 -14.38
N ARG A 296 -21.49 6.00 -14.54
CA ARG A 296 -22.68 6.46 -13.81
C ARG A 296 -23.40 5.27 -13.23
N ASP A 297 -23.50 5.27 -11.91
CA ASP A 297 -24.23 4.27 -11.18
C ASP A 297 -25.75 4.53 -11.27
N ALA A 298 -26.54 3.48 -11.42
CA ALA A 298 -27.99 3.53 -11.46
C ALA A 298 -28.59 2.30 -10.75
N LYS A 299 -29.82 2.44 -10.24
CA LYS A 299 -30.50 1.45 -9.38
C LYS A 299 -30.64 0.02 -9.92
N SER A 300 -30.28 -0.26 -11.17
CA SER A 300 -30.46 -1.58 -11.79
C SER A 300 -29.25 -2.06 -12.60
N TYR A 301 -28.25 -1.20 -12.75
CA TYR A 301 -27.00 -1.43 -13.47
C TYR A 301 -26.08 -0.23 -13.34
N CYS A 302 -24.78 -0.46 -13.37
CA CYS A 302 -23.79 0.60 -13.51
C CYS A 302 -23.49 0.86 -15.01
N ALA A 303 -23.63 2.10 -15.46
CA ALA A 303 -23.50 2.49 -16.86
C ALA A 303 -22.11 3.07 -17.15
N ILE A 304 -21.45 2.54 -18.19
CA ILE A 304 -20.23 3.13 -18.75
C ILE A 304 -20.60 3.92 -20.02
N LEU A 305 -20.31 5.21 -20.03
CA LEU A 305 -20.80 6.17 -21.01
C LEU A 305 -19.64 6.85 -21.74
N TYR A 306 -19.86 7.20 -23.00
CA TYR A 306 -18.99 8.11 -23.72
C TYR A 306 -19.44 9.56 -23.48
N GLN A 307 -18.51 10.41 -23.06
CA GLN A 307 -18.68 11.84 -22.75
C GLN A 307 -19.85 12.13 -21.80
N ASP A 308 -20.04 11.27 -20.79
CA ASP A 308 -21.09 11.43 -19.78
C ASP A 308 -22.51 11.58 -20.34
N ASN A 309 -22.75 10.96 -21.51
CA ASN A 309 -24.01 11.07 -22.24
C ASN A 309 -24.79 9.75 -22.22
N ASN A 310 -25.95 9.75 -21.56
CA ASN A 310 -26.84 8.58 -21.47
C ASN A 310 -27.32 8.04 -22.84
N ARG A 311 -27.20 8.81 -23.93
CA ARG A 311 -27.51 8.36 -25.31
C ARG A 311 -26.33 7.68 -26.01
N LYS A 312 -25.14 7.71 -25.41
CA LYS A 312 -23.92 7.11 -25.92
C LYS A 312 -23.36 6.06 -24.92
N PRO A 313 -24.10 4.99 -24.60
CA PRO A 313 -23.59 3.95 -23.71
C PRO A 313 -22.52 3.11 -24.42
N ILE A 314 -21.41 2.89 -23.72
CA ILE A 314 -20.33 1.97 -24.11
C ILE A 314 -20.70 0.57 -23.62
N ALA A 315 -21.00 0.43 -22.33
CA ALA A 315 -21.38 -0.83 -21.71
C ALA A 315 -22.29 -0.61 -20.48
N ARG A 316 -22.95 -1.67 -20.03
CA ARG A 316 -23.69 -1.72 -18.77
C ARG A 316 -23.23 -2.92 -17.94
N LEU A 317 -22.98 -2.69 -16.67
CA LEU A 317 -22.56 -3.71 -15.70
C LEU A 317 -23.78 -4.10 -14.88
N TYR A 318 -24.07 -5.41 -14.83
CA TYR A 318 -25.17 -5.96 -14.04
C TYR A 318 -24.59 -6.95 -13.04
N PHE A 319 -24.03 -6.44 -11.95
CA PHE A 319 -23.31 -7.26 -10.95
C PHE A 319 -24.20 -7.66 -9.77
N ASP A 320 -25.34 -7.01 -9.56
CA ASP A 320 -26.36 -7.38 -8.55
C ASP A 320 -27.12 -8.70 -8.88
N ARG A 321 -26.54 -9.56 -9.72
CA ARG A 321 -27.13 -10.83 -10.17
C ARG A 321 -26.27 -11.99 -9.71
N LYS A 322 -26.88 -13.16 -9.56
CA LYS A 322 -26.19 -14.41 -9.21
C LYS A 322 -25.04 -14.75 -10.18
N VAL A 323 -25.17 -14.36 -11.45
CA VAL A 323 -24.09 -14.40 -12.44
C VAL A 323 -23.89 -12.96 -12.93
N PRO A 324 -22.73 -12.33 -12.64
CA PRO A 324 -22.40 -11.02 -13.16
C PRO A 324 -22.42 -11.03 -14.69
N ARG A 325 -22.86 -9.93 -15.31
CA ARG A 325 -22.90 -9.84 -16.78
C ARG A 325 -22.59 -8.44 -17.26
N ILE A 326 -22.05 -8.35 -18.48
CA ILE A 326 -21.83 -7.11 -19.20
C ILE A 326 -22.79 -7.02 -20.40
N GLY A 327 -23.45 -5.88 -20.54
CA GLY A 327 -24.21 -5.49 -21.72
C GLY A 327 -23.36 -4.63 -22.64
N ILE A 328 -23.17 -5.05 -23.89
CA ILE A 328 -22.43 -4.30 -24.93
C ILE A 328 -23.37 -3.96 -26.08
N PHE A 329 -23.25 -2.74 -26.61
CA PHE A 329 -24.14 -2.25 -27.66
C PHE A 329 -23.54 -2.45 -29.04
N ASP A 330 -24.36 -2.94 -29.98
CA ASP A 330 -23.99 -3.00 -31.41
C ASP A 330 -24.23 -1.66 -32.14
N GLU A 331 -23.94 -1.64 -33.45
CA GLU A 331 -24.15 -0.49 -34.34
C GLU A 331 -25.63 -0.03 -34.39
N ASN A 332 -26.56 -0.96 -34.23
CA ASN A 332 -28.00 -0.69 -34.20
C ASN A 332 -28.51 -0.30 -32.80
N ARG A 333 -27.60 -0.08 -31.84
CA ARG A 333 -27.90 0.21 -30.43
C ARG A 333 -28.67 -0.92 -29.72
N ARG A 334 -28.58 -2.15 -30.21
CA ARG A 334 -29.10 -3.31 -29.49
C ARG A 334 -28.06 -3.77 -28.48
N GLU A 335 -28.53 -4.10 -27.29
CA GLU A 335 -27.71 -4.56 -26.18
C GLU A 335 -27.59 -6.09 -26.22
N HIS A 336 -26.35 -6.59 -26.25
CA HIS A 336 -25.99 -8.00 -26.19
C HIS A 336 -25.39 -8.29 -24.82
N TYR A 337 -25.90 -9.33 -24.16
CA TYR A 337 -25.49 -9.71 -22.81
C TYR A 337 -24.44 -10.82 -22.87
N HIS A 338 -23.41 -10.66 -22.06
CA HIS A 338 -22.36 -11.65 -21.88
C HIS A 338 -22.21 -11.92 -20.39
N ASP A 339 -22.40 -13.18 -20.00
CA ASP A 339 -22.18 -13.62 -18.63
C ASP A 339 -20.68 -13.68 -18.35
N LEU A 340 -20.30 -13.26 -17.14
CA LEU A 340 -18.91 -13.19 -16.68
C LEU A 340 -18.74 -14.19 -15.55
N GLY A 341 -17.67 -14.99 -15.60
CA GLY A 341 -17.21 -15.82 -14.49
C GLY A 341 -16.33 -15.03 -13.52
N ASP A 342 -15.52 -14.10 -14.04
CA ASP A 342 -14.74 -13.12 -13.30
C ASP A 342 -14.80 -11.74 -14.01
N ILE A 343 -14.50 -10.65 -13.30
CA ILE A 343 -14.44 -9.30 -13.86
C ILE A 343 -13.39 -9.22 -14.99
N GLU A 344 -12.31 -10.01 -14.88
CA GLU A 344 -11.27 -10.08 -15.91
C GLU A 344 -11.78 -10.63 -17.26
N ASP A 345 -12.89 -11.38 -17.28
CA ASP A 345 -13.49 -11.92 -18.52
C ASP A 345 -13.96 -10.80 -19.46
N ILE A 346 -14.09 -9.56 -18.97
CA ILE A 346 -14.31 -8.36 -19.80
C ILE A 346 -13.24 -8.24 -20.91
N TYR A 347 -12.00 -8.71 -20.69
CA TYR A 347 -10.94 -8.70 -21.70
C TYR A 347 -11.30 -9.55 -22.94
N GLU A 348 -12.08 -10.62 -22.78
CA GLU A 348 -12.54 -11.46 -23.89
C GLU A 348 -13.46 -10.68 -24.84
N HIS A 349 -14.14 -9.65 -24.33
CA HIS A 349 -15.01 -8.76 -25.08
C HIS A 349 -14.32 -7.46 -25.55
N SER A 350 -13.00 -7.37 -25.43
CA SER A 350 -12.22 -6.18 -25.79
C SER A 350 -12.43 -5.69 -27.22
N HIS A 351 -12.57 -6.60 -28.19
CA HIS A 351 -12.85 -6.25 -29.58
C HIS A 351 -14.21 -5.57 -29.74
N ALA A 352 -15.26 -6.10 -29.10
CA ALA A 352 -16.61 -5.55 -29.15
C ALA A 352 -16.67 -4.16 -28.46
N LEU A 353 -16.00 -4.02 -27.32
CA LEU A 353 -15.90 -2.74 -26.60
C LEU A 353 -15.17 -1.68 -27.42
N ARG A 354 -14.04 -2.01 -28.06
CA ARG A 354 -13.32 -1.07 -28.95
C ARG A 354 -14.15 -0.67 -30.15
N ALA A 355 -14.80 -1.63 -30.81
CA ALA A 355 -15.68 -1.35 -31.94
C ALA A 355 -16.80 -0.37 -31.54
N ARG A 356 -17.39 -0.57 -30.36
CA ARG A 356 -18.41 0.33 -29.83
C ARG A 356 -17.87 1.73 -29.53
N VAL A 357 -16.71 1.84 -28.88
CA VAL A 357 -16.09 3.14 -28.56
C VAL A 357 -15.73 3.89 -29.85
N SER A 358 -15.13 3.23 -30.84
CA SER A 358 -14.83 3.84 -32.14
C SER A 358 -16.10 4.35 -32.83
N ALA A 359 -17.17 3.56 -32.84
CA ALA A 359 -18.45 3.97 -33.43
C ALA A 359 -19.09 5.19 -32.72
N LEU A 360 -18.80 5.41 -31.44
CA LEU A 360 -19.28 6.57 -30.66
C LEU A 360 -18.41 7.82 -30.82
N ARG A 361 -17.13 7.64 -31.17
CA ARG A 361 -16.19 8.70 -31.55
C ARG A 361 -16.52 9.27 -32.94
N ASP A 362 -16.84 8.37 -33.87
CA ASP A 362 -17.03 8.71 -35.28
C ASP A 362 -18.46 9.22 -35.59
N ASN A 363 -19.38 9.20 -34.61
CA ASN A 363 -20.76 9.71 -34.65
C ASN A 363 -21.00 10.82 -33.62
#